data_AF-E1AP56-F1
#
_entry.id   AF-E1AP56-F1
#
_cell.length_a   1.000
_cell.length_b   1.000
_cell.length_c   1.000
_cell.angle_alpha   90.00
_cell.angle_beta   90.00
_cell.angle_gamma   90.00
#
_symmetry.space_group_name_H-M   'P 1'
#
loop_
_entity.id
_entity.type
_entity.pdbx_description
1 polymer ?
#
loop_
_entity_poly.entity_id
_entity_poly.type
_entity_poly.pdbx_seq_one_letter_code
_entity_poly.pdbx_strand_id
1 'polypeptide(L)'
;VFSRDDDDDLPAGVNELVRVYVAQKRKISDGDKLAGRHGNKGVIGKILPVEDMPFLPDGTPVDIILNTHGVPRRMNIGQILETHLGWVAKTGWNIEGNPEWAQNLPEDLQSAPADTRTATPVFDGAREEELTGLLS
;
A
#
# COMPACT_ATOMS: atom_id res chain seq x y z
N VAL A 1 -26.19 29.18 3.84
CA VAL A 1 -26.02 30.64 3.88
C VAL A 1 -26.00 30.99 5.34
N PHE A 2 -25.00 31.73 5.81
CA PHE A 2 -24.91 32.18 7.19
C PHE A 2 -25.35 33.64 7.24
N SER A 3 -26.16 34.03 8.23
CA SER A 3 -26.71 35.39 8.32
C SER A 3 -26.60 35.92 9.74
N ARG A 4 -26.35 37.23 9.89
CA ARG A 4 -26.36 37.89 11.20
C ARG A 4 -27.72 37.85 11.87
N ASP A 5 -28.78 37.83 11.07
CA ASP A 5 -30.15 37.78 11.58
C ASP A 5 -30.48 36.38 12.15
N ASP A 6 -29.72 35.36 11.78
CA ASP A 6 -29.82 33.97 12.27
C ASP A 6 -28.83 33.67 13.43
N ASP A 7 -28.21 34.71 14.01
CA ASP A 7 -27.23 34.66 15.11
C ASP A 7 -25.93 33.86 14.79
N ASP A 8 -25.56 33.79 13.50
CA ASP A 8 -24.30 33.20 13.07
C ASP A 8 -23.12 34.14 13.41
N ASP A 9 -22.02 33.57 13.92
CA ASP A 9 -20.78 34.31 14.20
C ASP A 9 -20.09 34.73 12.89
N LEU A 10 -20.27 36.01 12.54
CA LEU A 10 -19.80 36.61 11.30
C LEU A 10 -18.81 37.75 11.57
N PRO A 11 -17.74 37.90 10.75
CA PRO A 11 -16.79 39.01 10.89
C PRO A 11 -17.46 40.39 10.89
N ALA A 12 -16.80 41.37 11.51
CA ALA A 12 -17.29 42.75 11.57
C ALA A 12 -17.48 43.33 10.15
N GLY A 13 -18.69 43.80 9.84
CA GLY A 13 -19.07 44.36 8.54
C GLY A 13 -19.71 43.37 7.55
N VAL A 14 -19.84 42.08 7.89
CA VAL A 14 -20.44 41.06 7.01
C VAL A 14 -21.83 40.69 7.51
N ASN A 15 -22.88 40.98 6.73
CA ASN A 15 -24.27 40.67 7.09
C ASN A 15 -24.69 39.26 6.69
N GLU A 16 -24.19 38.75 5.56
CA GLU A 16 -24.46 37.39 5.07
C GLU A 16 -23.20 36.76 4.47
N LEU A 17 -23.02 35.45 4.64
CA LEU A 17 -21.93 34.66 4.07
C LEU A 17 -22.50 33.44 3.32
N VAL A 18 -22.24 33.37 2.02
CA VAL A 18 -22.58 32.21 1.19
C VAL A 18 -21.32 31.36 0.98
N ARG A 19 -21.31 30.14 1.52
CA ARG A 19 -20.26 29.16 1.26
C ARG A 19 -20.78 28.06 0.34
N VAL A 20 -20.13 27.89 -0.80
CA VAL A 20 -20.44 26.82 -1.76
C VAL A 20 -19.31 25.79 -1.72
N TYR A 21 -19.66 24.52 -1.49
CA TYR A 21 -18.72 23.41 -1.54
C TYR A 21 -18.86 22.72 -2.90
N VAL A 22 -17.74 22.58 -3.62
CA VAL A 22 -17.68 21.85 -4.88
C VAL A 22 -16.74 20.67 -4.71
N ALA A 23 -17.23 19.45 -4.98
CA ALA A 23 -16.44 18.23 -4.96
C ALA A 23 -16.19 17.74 -6.39
N GLN A 24 -14.98 17.26 -6.66
CA GLN A 24 -14.60 16.68 -7.95
C GLN A 24 -13.90 15.34 -7.69
N LYS A 25 -14.33 14.28 -8.38
CA LYS A 25 -13.61 13.01 -8.42
C LYS A 25 -12.54 13.07 -9.51
N ARG A 26 -11.27 12.93 -9.14
CA ARG A 26 -10.14 12.88 -10.09
C ARG A 26 -9.64 11.44 -10.21
N LYS A 27 -9.37 11.02 -11.45
CA LYS A 27 -8.70 9.75 -11.73
C LYS A 27 -7.19 9.98 -11.77
N ILE A 28 -6.44 8.92 -11.49
CA ILE A 28 -4.99 8.91 -11.63
C ILE A 28 -4.59 9.19 -13.09
N SER A 29 -3.57 10.00 -13.28
CA SER A 29 -3.10 10.43 -14.61
C SER A 29 -1.57 10.45 -14.68
N ASP A 30 -1.03 10.42 -15.90
CA ASP A 30 0.40 10.61 -16.13
C ASP A 30 0.87 11.92 -15.47
N GLY A 31 2.02 11.88 -14.78
CA GLY A 31 2.53 13.01 -14.01
C GLY A 31 2.06 13.07 -12.56
N ASP A 32 1.10 12.25 -12.12
CA ASP A 32 0.74 12.15 -10.71
C ASP A 32 1.89 11.52 -9.90
N LYS A 33 2.04 11.95 -8.65
CA LYS A 33 3.08 11.47 -7.74
C LYS A 33 2.56 10.37 -6.83
N LEU A 34 3.28 9.26 -6.78
CA LEU A 34 3.00 8.11 -5.92
C LEU A 34 4.13 7.93 -4.90
N ALA A 35 3.80 7.33 -3.76
CA ALA A 35 4.74 6.99 -2.72
C ALA A 35 4.36 5.67 -2.03
N GLY A 36 5.36 4.84 -1.71
CA GLY A 36 5.20 3.68 -0.85
C GLY A 36 5.54 3.98 0.60
N ARG A 37 5.29 3.01 1.48
CA ARG A 37 5.50 3.12 2.94
C ARG A 37 6.99 3.16 3.33
N HIS A 38 7.87 2.70 2.45
CA HIS A 38 9.32 2.68 2.63
C HIS A 38 10.02 3.92 2.04
N GLY A 39 9.31 5.04 1.87
CA GLY A 39 9.88 6.30 1.40
C GLY A 39 10.29 6.32 -0.08
N ASN A 40 9.98 5.27 -0.84
CA ASN A 40 10.09 5.24 -2.29
C ASN A 40 9.03 6.17 -2.89
N LYS A 41 9.46 7.23 -3.58
CA LYS A 41 8.60 8.20 -4.26
C LYS A 41 8.87 8.16 -5.75
N GLY A 42 7.82 8.26 -6.56
CA GLY A 42 7.91 8.26 -8.02
C GLY A 42 6.82 9.12 -8.64
N VAL A 43 7.01 9.50 -9.89
CA VAL A 43 5.98 10.13 -10.72
C VAL A 43 5.58 9.11 -11.77
N ILE A 44 4.28 9.03 -12.09
CA ILE A 44 3.77 8.11 -13.11
C ILE A 44 4.33 8.56 -14.46
N GLY A 45 5.15 7.70 -15.07
CA GLY A 45 5.76 7.98 -16.37
C GLY A 45 4.79 7.74 -17.54
N LYS A 46 4.03 6.65 -17.46
CA LYS A 46 3.04 6.26 -18.48
C LYS A 46 2.05 5.25 -17.91
N ILE A 47 0.77 5.41 -18.22
CA ILE A 47 -0.27 4.38 -18.03
C ILE A 47 -0.37 3.56 -19.32
N LEU A 48 -0.10 2.26 -19.23
CA LEU A 48 -0.18 1.33 -20.36
C LEU A 48 -1.56 0.66 -20.44
N PRO A 49 -2.01 0.29 -21.66
CA PRO A 49 -3.09 -0.69 -21.83
C PRO A 49 -2.74 -2.03 -21.17
N VAL A 50 -3.75 -2.79 -20.77
CA VAL A 50 -3.57 -4.05 -20.01
C VAL A 50 -2.83 -5.10 -20.85
N GLU A 51 -3.10 -5.12 -22.16
CA GLU A 51 -2.48 -6.02 -23.14
C GLU A 51 -0.96 -5.81 -23.31
N ASP A 52 -0.44 -4.62 -22.98
CA ASP A 52 0.98 -4.29 -23.08
C ASP A 52 1.75 -4.59 -21.77
N MET A 53 1.05 -4.95 -20.69
CA MET A 53 1.67 -5.25 -19.40
C MET A 53 2.25 -6.68 -19.38
N PRO A 54 3.32 -6.93 -18.60
CA PRO A 54 3.76 -8.29 -18.32
C PRO A 54 2.66 -9.08 -17.60
N PHE A 55 2.55 -10.36 -17.94
CA PHE A 55 1.59 -11.29 -17.36
C PHE A 55 2.27 -12.34 -16.51
N LEU A 56 1.59 -12.74 -15.44
CA LEU A 56 1.90 -13.91 -14.64
C LEU A 56 1.55 -15.21 -15.40
N PRO A 57 2.05 -16.38 -14.96
CA PRO A 57 1.78 -17.66 -15.63
C PRO A 57 0.30 -18.03 -15.74
N ASP A 58 -0.54 -17.50 -14.85
CA ASP A 58 -2.00 -17.68 -14.85
C ASP A 58 -2.73 -16.69 -15.79
N GLY A 59 -2.00 -15.80 -16.46
CA GLY A 59 -2.54 -14.76 -17.33
C GLY A 59 -2.93 -13.47 -16.63
N THR A 60 -2.66 -13.32 -15.33
CA THR A 60 -2.94 -12.09 -14.59
C THR A 60 -1.91 -10.99 -14.95
N PRO A 61 -2.33 -9.79 -15.41
CA PRO A 61 -1.41 -8.68 -15.68
C PRO A 61 -0.85 -8.07 -14.39
N VAL A 62 0.38 -7.54 -14.45
CA VAL A 62 0.96 -6.76 -13.35
C VAL A 62 0.31 -5.35 -13.31
N ASP A 63 0.06 -4.82 -12.11
CA ASP A 63 -0.54 -3.48 -11.95
C ASP A 63 0.48 -2.33 -12.07
N ILE A 64 1.67 -2.47 -11.48
CA ILE A 64 2.70 -1.42 -11.39
C ILE A 64 4.09 -2.03 -11.61
N ILE A 65 4.91 -1.36 -12.42
CA ILE A 65 6.33 -1.70 -12.61
C ILE A 65 7.20 -0.67 -11.90
N LEU A 66 8.06 -1.13 -10.99
CA LEU A 66 9.01 -0.28 -10.27
C LEU A 66 10.44 -0.51 -10.75
N ASN A 67 11.24 0.54 -10.80
CA ASN A 67 12.66 0.42 -11.13
C ASN A 67 13.45 -0.18 -9.96
N THR A 68 14.20 -1.24 -10.23
CA THR A 68 15.01 -1.98 -9.24
C THR A 68 16.18 -1.19 -8.68
N HIS A 69 16.77 -0.27 -9.45
CA HIS A 69 17.95 0.51 -9.04
C HIS A 69 17.72 1.37 -7.78
N GLY A 70 16.46 1.73 -7.50
CA GLY A 70 16.10 2.56 -6.36
C GLY A 70 16.25 1.88 -5.01
N VAL A 71 16.18 0.54 -4.97
CA VAL A 71 16.21 -0.24 -3.73
C VAL A 71 17.62 -0.35 -3.14
N PRO A 72 18.64 -0.89 -3.83
CA PRO A 72 19.97 -1.07 -3.25
C PRO A 72 20.64 0.26 -2.91
N ARG A 73 20.39 1.31 -3.70
CA ARG A 73 20.96 2.64 -3.47
C ARG A 73 20.46 3.30 -2.18
N ARG A 74 19.25 2.97 -1.73
CA ARG A 74 18.62 3.56 -0.54
C ARG A 74 18.52 2.61 0.65
N MET A 75 18.95 1.36 0.47
CA MET A 75 18.79 0.29 1.46
C MET A 75 17.32 0.08 1.86
N ASN A 76 16.40 0.24 0.91
CA ASN A 76 14.95 0.06 1.13
C ASN A 76 14.54 -1.42 1.09
N ILE A 77 15.23 -2.29 1.83
CA ILE A 77 15.01 -3.75 1.81
C ILE A 77 13.59 -4.10 2.25
N GLY A 78 13.02 -3.34 3.18
CA GLY A 78 11.64 -3.53 3.64
C GLY A 78 10.60 -3.52 2.52
N GLN A 79 10.84 -2.79 1.41
CA GLN A 79 9.95 -2.81 0.24
C GLN A 79 9.89 -4.20 -0.41
N ILE A 80 11.04 -4.90 -0.47
CA ILE A 80 11.12 -6.25 -1.01
C ILE A 80 10.44 -7.22 -0.06
N LEU A 81 10.71 -7.13 1.25
CA LEU A 81 10.09 -8.00 2.25
C LEU A 81 8.57 -7.81 2.30
N GLU A 82 8.08 -6.57 2.22
CA GLU A 82 6.64 -6.25 2.12
C GLU A 82 6.00 -6.90 0.89
N THR A 83 6.68 -6.86 -0.26
CA THR A 83 6.16 -7.47 -1.50
C THR A 83 6.01 -8.97 -1.37
N HIS A 84 7.00 -9.66 -0.79
CA HIS A 84 6.95 -11.10 -0.54
C HIS A 84 5.88 -11.46 0.50
N LEU A 85 5.78 -10.73 1.60
CA LEU A 85 4.73 -10.94 2.61
C LEU A 85 3.34 -10.75 2.01
N GLY A 86 3.16 -9.74 1.15
CA GLY A 86 1.91 -9.51 0.43
C GLY A 86 1.54 -10.68 -0.49
N TRP A 87 2.54 -11.31 -1.11
CA TRP A 87 2.33 -12.50 -1.95
C TRP A 87 1.89 -13.71 -1.12
N VAL A 88 2.59 -14.00 -0.03
CA VAL A 88 2.22 -15.06 0.92
C VAL A 88 0.81 -14.83 1.47
N ALA A 89 0.47 -13.58 1.83
CA ALA A 89 -0.86 -13.25 2.33
C ALA A 89 -1.96 -13.37 1.27
N LYS A 90 -1.63 -13.15 -0.01
CA LYS A 90 -2.56 -13.38 -1.13
C LYS A 90 -2.93 -14.86 -1.26
N THR A 91 -1.96 -15.76 -1.08
CA THR A 91 -2.19 -17.22 -1.18
C THR A 91 -2.66 -17.84 0.13
N GLY A 92 -2.40 -17.20 1.27
CA GLY A 92 -2.53 -17.80 2.60
C GLY A 92 -1.36 -18.71 2.91
N TRP A 93 -1.24 -19.10 4.18
CA TRP A 93 -0.22 -20.03 4.65
C TRP A 93 -0.73 -20.86 5.82
N ASN A 94 -0.13 -22.04 6.00
CA ASN A 94 -0.35 -22.90 7.15
C ASN A 94 0.97 -23.60 7.48
N ILE A 95 1.55 -23.27 8.64
CA ILE A 95 2.82 -23.85 9.08
C ILE A 95 2.54 -25.20 9.74
N GLU A 96 3.07 -26.27 9.16
CA GLU A 96 2.99 -27.60 9.75
C GLU A 96 4.19 -27.88 10.67
N GLY A 97 3.93 -28.35 11.88
CA GLY A 97 4.96 -28.65 12.87
C GLY A 97 5.59 -27.39 13.50
N ASN A 98 6.85 -27.50 13.93
CA ASN A 98 7.59 -26.43 14.59
C ASN A 98 8.95 -26.22 13.92
N PRO A 99 8.99 -25.67 12.70
CA PRO A 99 10.26 -25.43 12.01
C PRO A 99 11.07 -24.35 12.74
N GLU A 100 12.40 -24.43 12.63
CA GLU A 100 13.32 -23.55 13.37
C GLU A 100 13.09 -22.06 13.06
N TRP A 101 12.80 -21.73 11.80
CA TRP A 101 12.52 -20.36 11.36
C TRP A 101 11.22 -19.79 11.94
N ALA A 102 10.28 -20.63 12.38
CA ALA A 102 8.99 -20.20 12.91
C ALA A 102 8.94 -20.10 14.44
N GLN A 103 10.04 -20.39 15.15
CA GLN A 103 10.04 -20.43 16.62
C GLN A 103 9.66 -19.10 17.28
N ASN A 104 9.89 -17.99 16.59
CA ASN A 104 9.59 -16.64 17.08
C ASN A 104 8.25 -16.10 16.56
N LEU A 105 7.53 -16.84 15.72
CA LEU A 105 6.22 -16.43 15.23
C LEU A 105 5.18 -16.58 16.35
N PRO A 106 4.37 -15.55 16.62
CA PRO A 106 3.19 -15.66 17.45
C PRO A 106 2.28 -16.81 17.00
N GLU A 107 1.64 -17.49 17.95
CA GLU A 107 0.77 -18.66 17.68
C GLU A 107 -0.37 -18.33 16.72
N ASP A 108 -0.89 -17.10 16.78
CA ASP A 108 -1.93 -16.56 15.89
C ASP A 108 -1.44 -16.31 14.45
N LEU A 109 -0.13 -16.32 14.19
CA LEU A 109 0.47 -16.15 12.86
C LEU A 109 0.97 -17.46 12.26
N GLN A 110 0.75 -18.61 12.91
CA GLN A 110 1.11 -19.91 12.35
C GLN A 110 0.27 -20.30 11.13
N SER A 111 -0.93 -19.74 11.00
CA SER A 111 -1.77 -19.92 9.82
C SER A 111 -2.55 -18.66 9.52
N ALA A 112 -2.78 -18.41 8.24
CA ALA A 112 -3.70 -17.38 7.80
C ALA A 112 -4.36 -17.78 6.47
N PRO A 113 -5.66 -17.47 6.30
CA PRO A 113 -6.34 -17.73 5.04
C PRO A 113 -5.78 -16.86 3.91
N ALA A 114 -6.09 -17.24 2.67
CA ALA A 114 -5.85 -16.40 1.51
C ALA A 114 -6.52 -15.03 1.64
N ASP A 115 -5.98 -14.03 0.94
CA ASP A 115 -6.43 -12.63 0.98
C ASP A 115 -6.37 -11.96 2.37
N THR A 116 -5.52 -12.46 3.26
CA THR A 116 -5.32 -11.85 4.58
C THR A 116 -4.68 -10.46 4.44
N ARG A 117 -5.20 -9.48 5.17
CA ARG A 117 -4.58 -8.14 5.20
C ARG A 117 -3.37 -8.17 6.11
N THR A 118 -2.19 -8.10 5.52
CA THR A 118 -0.92 -7.99 6.25
C THR A 118 -0.29 -6.63 6.03
N ALA A 119 0.51 -6.19 6.99
CA ALA A 119 1.35 -5.03 6.85
C ALA A 119 2.62 -5.27 7.65
N THR A 120 3.77 -5.07 7.02
CA THR A 120 5.04 -4.91 7.74
C THR A 120 5.00 -3.58 8.49
N PRO A 121 5.03 -3.56 9.83
CA PRO A 121 5.31 -2.36 10.60
C PRO A 121 6.74 -1.89 10.28
N VAL A 122 7.01 -0.59 10.43
CA VAL A 122 8.32 -0.02 10.08
C VAL A 122 9.44 -0.55 10.99
N PHE A 123 9.12 -1.06 12.18
CA PHE A 123 10.11 -1.47 13.19
C PHE A 123 9.99 -2.93 13.66
N ASP A 124 8.87 -3.61 13.40
CA ASP A 124 8.60 -4.98 13.86
C ASP A 124 7.96 -5.80 12.73
N GLY A 125 8.68 -5.86 11.61
CA GLY A 125 8.23 -6.51 10.36
C GLY A 125 8.72 -7.94 10.23
N ALA A 126 8.11 -8.66 9.29
CA ALA A 126 8.51 -10.01 8.90
C ALA A 126 10.02 -10.08 8.59
N ARG A 127 10.67 -11.10 9.13
CA ARG A 127 12.11 -11.37 8.94
C ARG A 127 12.34 -12.14 7.64
N GLU A 128 13.55 -12.04 7.11
CA GLU A 128 13.94 -12.73 5.89
C GLU A 128 13.80 -14.25 6.00
N GLU A 129 14.19 -14.82 7.15
CA GLU A 129 14.11 -16.25 7.43
C GLU A 129 12.65 -16.74 7.46
N GLU A 130 11.76 -15.99 8.09
CA GLU A 130 10.32 -16.27 8.18
C GLU A 130 9.68 -16.25 6.79
N LEU A 131 9.99 -15.23 5.97
CA LEU A 131 9.47 -15.11 4.62
C LEU A 131 10.00 -16.19 3.68
N THR A 132 11.28 -16.54 3.81
CA THR A 132 11.88 -17.61 3.02
C THR A 132 11.22 -18.95 3.33
N GLY A 133 10.96 -19.23 4.61
CA GLY A 133 10.25 -20.44 5.04
C GLY A 133 8.77 -20.48 4.63
N LEU A 134 8.11 -19.33 4.54
CA LEU A 134 6.71 -19.23 4.07
C LEU A 134 6.57 -19.34 2.55
N LEU A 135 7.63 -19.05 1.79
CA LEU A 135 7.63 -19.11 0.32
C LEU A 135 8.10 -20.46 -0.24
N SER A 136 8.72 -21.31 0.60
CA SER A 136 9.22 -22.64 0.24
C SER A 136 8.11 -23.68 0.21
#